data_AF-A0A2H3CQE0-F1
#
_entry.id   AF-A0A2H3CQE0-F1
#
_cell.length_a   1.000
_cell.length_b   1.000
_cell.length_c   1.000
_cell.angle_alpha   90.00
_cell.angle_beta   90.00
_cell.angle_gamma   90.00
#
_symmetry.space_group_name_H-M   'P 1'
#
loop_
_entity.id
_entity.type
_entity.pdbx_description
1 polymer ?
#
loop_
_entity_poly.entity_id
_entity_poly.type
_entity_poly.pdbx_seq_one_letter_code
_entity_poly.pdbx_strand_id
1 'polypeptide(L)' 'TEILNQGLEIALRAYIGPERDDWHRYLDGLALSYNSMPHSSTGYAPAYLLFGFTPVT' A
#
# COMPACT_ATOMS: atom_id res chain seq x y z
N THR A 1 -12.10 1.68 6.38
CA THR A 1 -10.87 2.40 5.96
C THR A 1 -9.75 2.33 7.01
N GLU A 2 -10.01 1.92 8.26
CA GLU A 2 -9.02 1.95 9.35
C GLU A 2 -7.88 0.91 9.24
N ILE A 3 -8.17 -0.35 8.91
CA ILE A 3 -7.16 -1.43 8.76
C ILE A 3 -6.09 -1.06 7.70
N LEU A 4 -6.55 -0.40 6.64
CA LEU A 4 -5.80 0.02 5.47
C LEU A 4 -4.79 1.11 5.82
N ASN A 5 -5.27 2.18 6.47
CA ASN A 5 -4.45 3.29 6.91
C ASN A 5 -3.46 2.85 7.98
N GLN A 6 -3.85 1.92 8.86
CA GLN A 6 -2.97 1.36 9.86
C GLN A 6 -1.82 0.56 9.25
N GLY A 7 -2.10 -0.30 8.24
CA GLY A 7 -1.06 -1.06 7.56
C GLY A 7 -0.06 -0.17 6.82
N LEU A 8 -0.55 0.85 6.11
CA LEU A 8 0.29 1.83 5.43
C LEU A 8 1.11 2.67 6.41
N GLU A 9 0.55 3.05 7.56
CA GLU A 9 1.28 3.77 8.60
C GLU A 9 2.42 2.93 9.18
N ILE A 10 2.18 1.65 9.47
CA ILE A 10 3.22 0.73 9.98
C ILE A 10 4.34 0.60 8.96
N ALA A 11 4.01 0.40 7.69
CA ALA A 11 5.00 0.30 6.63
C ALA A 11 5.80 1.60 6.49
N LEU A 12 5.13 2.75 6.48
CA LEU A 12 5.78 4.06 6.36
C LEU A 12 6.75 4.31 7.53
N ARG A 13 6.37 3.96 8.77
CA ARG A 13 7.23 4.08 9.96
C ARG A 13 8.48 3.21 9.88
N ALA A 14 8.46 2.11 9.13
CA ALA A 14 9.61 1.23 8.96
C ALA A 14 10.64 1.75 7.94
N TYR A 15 10.18 2.53 6.95
CA TYR A 15 11.05 3.03 5.86
C TYR A 15 11.51 4.47 6.04
N ILE A 16 10.77 5.27 6.81
CA ILE A 16 11.09 6.68 7.00
C ILE A 16 12.39 6.86 7.79
N GLY A 17 13.21 7.82 7.39
CA GLY A 17 14.42 8.19 8.09
C GLY A 17 14.14 8.76 9.50
N PRO A 18 15.19 8.89 10.34
CA PRO A 18 15.06 9.40 11.70
C PRO A 18 14.49 10.83 11.79
N GLU A 19 14.71 11.65 10.75
CA GLU A 19 14.19 13.03 10.64
C GLU A 19 12.74 13.10 10.15
N ARG A 20 12.21 11.98 9.63
CA ARG A 20 10.80 11.82 9.23
C ARG A 20 10.33 12.77 8.12
N ASP A 21 11.23 13.28 7.30
CA ASP A 21 10.95 14.23 6.21
C ASP A 21 10.89 13.56 4.81
N ASP A 22 11.40 12.34 4.70
CA ASP A 22 11.52 11.58 3.45
C ASP A 22 10.31 10.67 3.13
N TRP A 23 9.23 10.75 3.92
CA TRP A 23 8.03 9.91 3.78
C TRP A 23 7.44 9.89 2.36
N HIS A 24 7.44 11.04 1.70
CA HIS A 24 6.87 11.23 0.36
C HIS A 24 7.54 10.33 -0.69
N ARG A 25 8.82 9.96 -0.48
CA ARG A 25 9.58 9.11 -1.40
C ARG A 25 9.10 7.67 -1.44
N TYR A 26 8.43 7.22 -0.38
CA TYR A 26 7.95 5.83 -0.28
C TYR A 26 6.47 5.68 -0.64
N LEU A 27 5.73 6.79 -0.82
CA LEU A 27 4.29 6.73 -1.07
C LEU A 27 3.96 5.96 -2.35
N ASP A 28 4.65 6.22 -3.44
CA ASP A 28 4.38 5.55 -4.72
C ASP A 28 4.62 4.03 -4.62
N GLY A 29 5.74 3.64 -3.98
CA GLY A 29 6.07 2.24 -3.74
C GLY A 29 5.05 1.54 -2.84
N LEU A 30 4.67 2.18 -1.73
CA LEU A 30 3.68 1.66 -0.79
C LEU A 30 2.29 1.56 -1.42
N ALA A 31 1.88 2.57 -2.20
CA ALA A 31 0.62 2.56 -2.92
C ALA A 31 0.58 1.44 -3.96
N LEU A 32 1.66 1.22 -4.71
CA LEU A 32 1.76 0.11 -5.65
C LEU A 32 1.70 -1.24 -4.92
N SER A 33 2.56 -1.46 -3.93
CA SER A 33 2.56 -2.71 -3.15
C SER A 33 1.19 -3.01 -2.56
N TYR A 34 0.53 -2.01 -1.99
CA TYR A 34 -0.81 -2.15 -1.45
C TYR A 34 -1.84 -2.53 -2.52
N ASN A 35 -1.87 -1.81 -3.65
CA ASN A 35 -2.86 -2.05 -4.70
C ASN A 35 -2.67 -3.39 -5.44
N SER A 36 -1.46 -3.94 -5.41
CA SER A 36 -1.10 -5.18 -6.12
C SER A 36 -1.12 -6.44 -5.24
N MET A 37 -1.14 -6.31 -3.91
CA MET A 37 -1.13 -7.48 -3.02
C MET A 37 -2.54 -7.95 -2.65
N PRO A 38 -2.82 -9.27 -2.69
CA PRO A 38 -4.09 -9.82 -2.21
C PRO A 38 -4.32 -9.52 -0.73
N HIS A 39 -5.50 -8.97 -0.40
CA HIS A 39 -5.85 -8.72 0.98
C HIS A 39 -6.39 -9.98 1.65
N SER A 40 -6.05 -10.23 2.92
CA SER A 40 -6.44 -11.46 3.64
C SER A 40 -7.96 -11.66 3.75
N SER A 41 -8.72 -10.57 3.84
CA SER A 41 -10.19 -10.63 3.96
C SER A 41 -10.90 -10.94 2.64
N THR A 42 -10.36 -10.53 1.50
CA THR A 42 -11.02 -10.68 0.18
C THR A 42 -10.35 -11.74 -0.68
N GLY A 43 -9.09 -12.09 -0.41
CA GLY A 43 -8.27 -12.93 -1.28
C GLY A 43 -7.86 -12.28 -2.59
N TYR A 44 -8.25 -11.02 -2.83
CA TYR A 44 -7.99 -10.30 -4.08
C TYR A 44 -7.24 -9.00 -3.84
N ALA A 45 -6.45 -8.59 -4.84
CA ALA A 45 -5.75 -7.32 -4.81
C ALA A 45 -6.76 -6.16 -4.98
N PRO A 46 -6.56 -5.01 -4.29
CA PRO A 46 -7.44 -3.86 -4.43
C PRO A 46 -7.58 -3.37 -5.87
N ALA A 47 -6.49 -3.37 -6.67
CA ALA A 47 -6.56 -2.99 -8.08
C ALA A 47 -7.48 -3.92 -8.89
N TYR A 48 -7.47 -5.23 -8.59
CA TYR A 48 -8.35 -6.19 -9.25
C TYR A 48 -9.83 -5.94 -8.91
N LEU A 49 -10.13 -5.64 -7.66
CA LEU A 49 -11.50 -5.32 -7.23
C LEU A 49 -12.01 -4.01 -7.83
N LEU A 50 -11.11 -3.05 -8.08
CA LEU A 50 -11.46 -1.75 -8.66
C LEU A 50 -11.65 -1.82 -10.17
N PHE A 51 -10.75 -2.49 -10.89
CA PHE A 51 -10.72 -2.48 -12.36
C PHE A 51 -11.30 -3.73 -13.01
N GLY A 52 -11.50 -4.82 -12.25
CA GLY A 52 -11.92 -6.11 -12.79
C GLY A 52 -10.81 -6.90 -13.50
N PHE A 53 -9.58 -6.38 -13.52
CA PHE A 53 -8.38 -7.04 -14.04
C PHE A 53 -7.16 -6.61 -13.22
N THR A 54 -6.08 -7.40 -13.28
CA THR A 54 -4.80 -7.03 -12.65
C THR A 54 -4.01 -6.18 -13.64
N PRO A 55 -3.81 -4.86 -13.39
CA PRO A 55 -2.96 -4.05 -14.23
C PRO A 55 -1.52 -4.53 -14.13
N VAL A 56 -0.87 -4.69 -15.27
CA VAL A 56 0.58 -4.95 -15.36
C VAL A 56 1.30 -3.61 -15.42
N THR A 57 2.23 -3.41 -14.49
CA THR A 57 3.07 -2.21 -14.39
C THR A 57 4.20 -2.25 -15.41
#